data_AF-A0A956QKT4-F1
#
_entry.id   AF-A0A956QKT4-F1
#
_cell.length_a   1.000
_cell.length_b   1.000
_cell.length_c   1.000
_cell.angle_alpha   90.00
_cell.angle_beta   90.00
_cell.angle_gamma   90.00
#
_symmetry.space_group_name_H-M   'P 1'
#
loop_
_entity.id
_entity.type
_entity.pdbx_description
1 polymer ?
#
loop_
_entity_poly.entity_id
_entity_poly.type
_entity_poly.pdbx_seq_one_letter_code
_entity_poly.pdbx_strand_id
1 'polypeptide(L)'
;MSRRTTLTLDDDVALQLEREAREMGLSFKEVVNRTLRAGLSRRDSPQEPFVVSARPLGLRPGLSYDNIEELLEFGEGADYR
;
A
#
# COMPACT_ATOMS: atom_id res chain seq x y z
N MET A 1 14.75 18.76 -17.18
CA MET A 1 15.33 18.51 -18.53
C MET A 1 14.89 17.13 -19.01
N SER A 2 14.51 16.96 -20.29
CA SER A 2 14.15 15.65 -20.87
C SER A 2 15.34 15.08 -21.63
N ARG A 3 15.73 13.84 -21.37
CA ARG A 3 16.76 13.09 -22.12
C ARG A 3 16.07 12.16 -23.12
N ARG A 4 16.63 12.01 -24.33
CA ARG A 4 16.17 11.02 -25.33
C ARG A 4 17.13 9.84 -25.32
N THR A 5 16.58 8.65 -25.12
CA THR A 5 17.34 7.40 -25.03
C THR A 5 16.54 6.32 -25.76
N THR A 6 17.23 5.42 -26.46
CA THR A 6 16.64 4.17 -26.97
C THR A 6 16.93 3.08 -25.94
N LEU A 7 15.90 2.38 -25.48
CA LEU A 7 16.00 1.29 -24.51
C LEU A 7 15.38 0.06 -25.14
N THR A 8 16.10 -1.05 -25.12
CA THR A 8 15.54 -2.38 -25.43
C THR A 8 14.90 -2.92 -24.16
N LEU A 9 13.65 -3.38 -24.26
CA LEU A 9 12.90 -4.00 -23.17
C LEU A 9 12.62 -5.46 -23.54
N ASP A 10 12.62 -6.34 -22.54
CA ASP A 10 12.10 -7.69 -22.70
C ASP A 10 10.59 -7.63 -22.98
N ASP A 11 10.08 -8.60 -23.74
CA ASP A 11 8.69 -8.60 -24.23
C ASP A 11 7.67 -8.57 -23.08
N ASP A 12 7.95 -9.27 -21.98
CA ASP A 12 7.10 -9.31 -20.79
C ASP A 12 7.05 -7.95 -20.08
N VAL A 13 8.19 -7.26 -19.96
CA VAL A 13 8.29 -5.92 -19.38
C VAL A 13 7.54 -4.90 -20.24
N ALA A 14 7.69 -4.97 -21.57
CA ALA A 14 6.97 -4.08 -22.49
C ALA A 14 5.45 -4.26 -22.37
N LEU A 15 4.97 -5.51 -22.36
CA LEU A 15 3.55 -5.84 -22.19
C LEU A 15 3.00 -5.34 -20.84
N GLN A 16 3.75 -5.50 -19.76
CA GLN A 16 3.33 -5.02 -18.44
C GLN A 16 3.19 -3.48 -18.43
N LEU A 17 4.17 -2.76 -18.97
CA LEU A 17 4.15 -1.30 -19.03
C LEU A 17 3.01 -0.78 -19.92
N GLU A 18 2.69 -1.46 -21.02
CA GLU A 18 1.55 -1.12 -21.87
C GLU A 18 0.21 -1.30 -21.15
N ARG A 19 0.06 -2.40 -20.40
CA ARG A 19 -1.14 -2.64 -19.59
C ARG A 19 -1.32 -1.55 -18.53
N GLU A 20 -0.26 -1.27 -17.79
CA GLU A 20 -0.24 -0.21 -16.78
C GLU A 20 -0.60 1.17 -17.38
N ALA A 21 -0.10 1.48 -18.59
CA ALA A 21 -0.44 2.72 -19.28
C ALA A 21 -1.93 2.80 -19.64
N ARG A 22 -2.52 1.70 -20.11
CA ARG A 22 -3.96 1.64 -20.41
C ARG A 22 -4.81 1.76 -19.14
N GLU A 23 -4.44 1.07 -18.07
CA GLU A 23 -5.17 1.08 -16.79
C GLU A 23 -5.13 2.46 -16.12
N MET A 24 -3.99 3.15 -16.20
CA MET A 24 -3.82 4.48 -15.60
C MET A 24 -4.24 5.64 -16.52
N GLY A 25 -4.49 5.39 -17.81
CA GLY A 25 -4.77 6.44 -18.79
C GLY A 25 -3.59 7.39 -19.02
N LEU A 26 -2.35 6.91 -18.86
CA LEU A 26 -1.12 7.70 -18.99
C LEU A 26 -0.35 7.34 -20.26
N SER A 27 0.54 8.22 -20.71
CA SER A 27 1.41 7.89 -21.83
C SER A 27 2.44 6.82 -21.44
N PHE A 28 2.86 5.99 -22.41
CA PHE A 28 3.90 4.97 -22.19
C PHE A 28 5.19 5.57 -21.59
N LYS A 29 5.58 6.77 -22.04
CA LYS A 29 6.73 7.52 -21.48
C LYS A 29 6.54 7.82 -19.99
N GLU A 30 5.36 8.26 -19.58
CA GLU A 30 5.09 8.59 -18.18
C GLU A 30 5.17 7.36 -17.29
N VAL A 31 4.55 6.26 -17.73
CA VAL A 31 4.60 4.98 -17.00
C VAL A 31 6.04 4.48 -16.89
N VAL A 32 6.79 4.40 -17.99
CA VAL A 32 8.22 4.01 -17.98
C VAL A 32 9.00 4.84 -16.96
N ASN A 33 8.88 6.17 -17.00
CA ASN A 33 9.63 7.04 -16.08
C ASN A 33 9.16 6.90 -14.63
N ARG A 34 7.85 6.72 -14.39
CA ARG A 34 7.29 6.48 -13.05
C ARG A 34 7.82 5.17 -12.47
N THR A 35 7.77 4.10 -13.24
CA THR A 35 8.22 2.76 -12.85
C THR A 35 9.73 2.75 -12.57
N LEU A 36 10.54 3.39 -13.44
CA LEU A 36 11.97 3.52 -13.22
C LEU A 36 12.30 4.34 -11.96
N ARG A 37 11.61 5.45 -11.71
CA ARG A 37 11.80 6.24 -10.47
C ARG A 37 11.48 5.41 -9.23
N ALA A 38 10.35 4.70 -9.22
CA ALA A 38 9.97 3.84 -8.10
C ALA A 38 11.00 2.73 -7.85
N GLY A 39 11.51 2.11 -8.92
CA GLY A 39 12.55 1.09 -8.84
C GLY A 39 13.89 1.62 -8.32
N LEU A 40 14.29 2.82 -8.72
CA LEU A 40 15.52 3.47 -8.23
C LEU A 40 15.37 3.91 -6.77
N SER A 41 14.26 4.54 -6.39
CA SER A 41 14.01 4.97 -5.00
C SER A 41 13.96 3.81 -4.01
N ARG A 42 13.48 2.63 -4.43
CA ARG A 42 13.45 1.44 -3.57
C ARG A 42 14.84 0.91 -3.22
N ARG A 43 15.86 1.18 -4.04
CA ARG A 43 17.25 0.74 -3.77
C ARG A 43 17.92 1.59 -2.69
N ASP A 44 17.55 2.86 -2.60
CA ASP A 44 18.24 3.83 -1.74
C ASP A 44 17.63 3.92 -0.33
N SER A 45 16.44 3.35 -0.13
CA SER A 45 15.75 3.34 1.17
C SER A 45 15.96 1.99 1.87
N PRO A 46 16.83 1.87 2.89
CA PRO A 46 16.75 0.73 3.79
C PRO A 46 15.34 0.73 4.38
N GLN A 47 14.58 -0.33 4.09
CA GLN A 47 13.27 -0.50 4.71
C GLN A 47 13.51 -0.76 6.19
N GLU A 48 13.27 0.26 7.03
CA GLU A 48 13.32 0.07 8.48
C GLU A 48 12.36 -1.07 8.84
N PRO A 49 12.80 -2.04 9.66
CA PRO A 49 11.90 -3.08 10.14
C PRO A 49 10.65 -2.44 10.76
N PHE A 50 9.48 -3.00 10.46
CA PHE A 50 8.28 -2.59 11.14
C PHE A 50 8.40 -2.97 12.63
N VAL A 51 8.49 -1.97 13.50
CA VAL A 51 8.56 -2.15 14.96
C VAL A 51 7.24 -1.73 15.58
N VAL A 52 6.57 -2.67 16.27
CA VAL A 52 5.36 -2.38 17.03
C VAL A 52 5.73 -1.73 18.36
N SER A 53 5.33 -0.47 18.55
CA SER A 53 5.38 0.21 19.86
C SER A 53 4.08 -0.06 20.61
N ALA A 54 4.02 -1.22 21.28
CA ALA A 54 2.85 -1.61 22.06
C ALA A 54 2.69 -0.73 23.31
N ARG A 55 1.44 -0.38 23.64
CA ARG A 55 1.08 0.24 24.91
C ARG A 55 0.25 -0.74 25.74
N PRO A 56 0.48 -0.87 27.06
CA PRO A 56 -0.36 -1.69 27.92
C PRO A 56 -1.72 -0.99 28.07
N LEU A 57 -2.69 -1.36 27.24
CA LEU A 57 -4.05 -0.84 27.33
C LEU A 57 -4.83 -1.47 28.49
N GLY A 58 -4.40 -2.64 28.95
CA GLY A 58 -5.11 -3.42 29.96
C GLY A 58 -6.48 -3.87 29.49
N LEU A 59 -7.23 -4.52 30.38
CA LEU A 59 -8.63 -4.82 30.18
C LEU A 59 -9.46 -3.71 30.83
N ARG A 60 -10.47 -3.21 30.12
CA ARG A 60 -11.45 -2.32 30.71
C ARG A 60 -12.31 -3.09 31.70
N PRO A 61 -12.47 -2.63 32.96
CA PRO A 61 -13.35 -3.29 33.92
C PRO A 61 -14.77 -3.42 33.38
N GLY A 62 -15.35 -4.62 33.50
CA GLY A 62 -16.69 -4.91 33.00
C GLY A 62 -16.79 -5.20 31.50
N LEU A 63 -15.66 -5.30 30.78
CA LEU A 63 -15.65 -5.76 29.39
C LEU A 63 -14.86 -7.06 29.27
N SER A 64 -15.54 -8.10 28.78
CA SER A 64 -14.91 -9.37 28.40
C SER A 64 -14.56 -9.36 26.92
N TYR A 65 -13.27 -9.46 26.58
CA TYR A 65 -12.84 -9.46 25.18
C TYR A 65 -13.00 -10.82 24.49
N ASP A 66 -13.33 -11.85 25.27
CA ASP A 66 -13.68 -13.18 24.78
C ASP A 66 -15.17 -13.29 24.41
N ASN A 67 -15.98 -12.28 24.75
CA ASN A 67 -17.39 -12.18 24.39
C ASN A 67 -17.61 -11.08 23.35
N ILE A 68 -17.61 -11.48 22.08
CA ILE A 68 -17.73 -10.55 20.94
C ILE A 68 -19.08 -9.81 20.95
N GLU A 69 -20.17 -10.47 21.33
CA GLU A 69 -21.52 -9.89 21.33
C GLU A 69 -21.62 -8.68 22.28
N GLU A 70 -21.14 -8.85 23.50
CA GLU A 70 -21.10 -7.81 24.54
C GLU A 70 -20.17 -6.64 24.16
N LEU A 71 -19.05 -6.93 23.50
CA LEU A 71 -18.15 -5.90 22.99
C LEU A 71 -18.80 -5.05 21.89
N LEU A 72 -19.57 -5.67 20.99
CA LEU A 72 -20.28 -4.98 19.92
C LEU A 72 -21.37 -4.08 20.49
N GLU A 73 -22.20 -4.60 21.41
CA GLU A 73 -23.25 -3.81 22.07
C GLU A 73 -22.68 -2.58 22.80
N PHE A 74 -21.54 -2.75 23.50
CA PHE A 74 -20.84 -1.64 24.14
C PHE A 74 -20.26 -0.62 23.15
N GLY A 75 -19.71 -1.08 22.02
CA GLY A 75 -19.03 -0.23 21.04
C GLY A 75 -19.97 0.54 20.12
N GLU A 76 -21.11 -0.05 19.76
CA GLU A 76 -22.07 0.50 18.80
C GLU A 76 -23.20 1.28 19.50
N GLY A 77 -23.43 1.03 20.79
CA GLY A 77 -24.49 1.66 21.60
C GLY A 77 -25.88 1.10 21.29
N ALA A 78 -26.86 1.40 22.18
CA ALA A 78 -28.23 0.86 22.12
C ALA A 78 -29.06 1.25 20.88
N ASP A 79 -28.48 2.02 19.94
CA ASP A 79 -29.09 2.44 18.68
C ASP A 79 -28.67 1.58 17.48
N TYR A 80 -27.90 0.49 17.68
CA TYR A 80 -27.63 -0.47 16.61
C TYR A 80 -28.88 -1.33 16.35
N ARG A 81 -29.66 -0.93 15.34
CA ARG A 81 -30.73 -1.71 14.72
C ARG A 81 -30.59 -1.69 13.20
#